data_AF-A0A2M6W347-F1
#
_entry.id   AF-A0A2M6W347-F1
#
_cell.length_a   1.000
_cell.length_b   1.000
_cell.length_c   1.000
_cell.angle_alpha   90.00
_cell.angle_beta   90.00
_cell.angle_gamma   90.00
#
_symmetry.space_group_name_H-M   'P 1'
#
loop_
_entity.id
_entity.type
_entity.pdbx_description
1 polymer ?
#
loop_
_entity_poly.entity_id
_entity_poly.type
_entity_poly.pdbx_seq_one_letter_code
_entity_poly.pdbx_strand_id
1 'polypeptide(L)'
;MAETRDTLEKKKSELEQQLADPGVAQNNRELSRIGKELQRIEKILTLMNGVEQLKKELTGIDEMLNGDDQEMRELALAEQEEKKTQLQ
;
A
#
# COMPACT_ATOMS: atom_id res chain seq x y z
N MET A 1 -17.31 9.88 0.66
CA MET A 1 -16.51 9.50 -0.52
C MET A 1 -15.26 8.85 0.00
N ALA A 2 -14.95 7.61 -0.41
CA ALA A 2 -13.69 6.97 -0.02
C ALA A 2 -12.52 7.70 -0.70
N GLU A 3 -11.43 7.98 0.02
CA GLU A 3 -10.21 8.53 -0.56
C GLU A 3 -9.62 7.48 -1.52
N THR A 4 -9.41 7.84 -2.79
CA THR A 4 -8.72 6.98 -3.77
C THR A 4 -7.21 7.13 -3.64
N ARG A 5 -6.46 6.16 -4.15
CA ARG A 5 -4.99 6.22 -4.21
C ARG A 5 -4.51 7.54 -4.80
N ASP A 6 -5.03 7.91 -5.97
CA ASP A 6 -4.66 9.14 -6.67
C ASP A 6 -4.92 10.39 -5.82
N THR A 7 -6.03 10.42 -5.07
CA THR A 7 -6.33 11.56 -4.19
C THR A 7 -5.35 11.64 -3.01
N LEU A 8 -4.94 10.50 -2.47
CA LEU A 8 -3.95 10.43 -1.38
C LEU A 8 -2.56 10.80 -1.87
N GLU A 9 -2.14 10.33 -3.04
CA GLU A 9 -0.85 10.68 -3.65
C GLU A 9 -0.77 12.16 -4.01
N LYS A 10 -1.85 12.72 -4.59
CA LYS A 10 -1.94 14.16 -4.84
C LYS A 10 -1.80 14.97 -3.55
N LYS A 11 -2.55 14.58 -2.52
CA LYS A 11 -2.51 15.24 -1.21
C LYS A 11 -1.14 15.12 -0.53
N LYS A 12 -0.47 13.97 -0.64
CA LYS A 12 0.91 13.78 -0.18
C LYS A 12 1.85 14.77 -0.86
N SER A 13 1.77 14.87 -2.20
CA SER A 13 2.61 15.78 -2.98
C SER A 13 2.36 17.25 -2.60
N GLU A 14 1.11 17.66 -2.41
CA GLU A 14 0.76 19.01 -1.95
C GLU A 14 1.33 19.33 -0.57
N LEU A 15 1.31 18.37 0.36
CA LEU A 15 1.88 18.53 1.70
C LEU A 15 3.41 18.57 1.69
N GLU A 16 4.06 17.76 0.83
CA GLU A 16 5.51 17.81 0.63
C GLU A 16 5.96 19.15 0.03
N GLN A 17 5.19 19.72 -0.90
CA GLN A 17 5.43 21.06 -1.42
C GLN A 17 5.28 22.13 -0.34
N GLN A 18 4.29 22.01 0.54
CA GLN A 18 4.13 22.93 1.69
C GLN A 18 5.32 22.85 2.66
N LEU A 19 5.90 21.67 2.88
CA LEU A 19 7.10 21.52 3.72
C LEU A 19 8.35 22.19 3.12
N ALA A 20 8.39 22.35 1.79
CA ALA A 20 9.48 23.05 1.12
C ALA A 20 9.39 24.58 1.27
N ASP A 21 8.25 25.12 1.73
CA ASP A 21 8.09 26.55 2.04
C ASP A 21 8.81 26.90 3.37
N PRO A 22 9.82 27.81 3.36
CA PRO A 22 10.52 28.24 4.57
C PRO A 22 9.59 28.83 5.64
N GLY A 23 8.49 29.47 5.26
CA GLY A 23 7.50 30.02 6.20
C GLY A 23 6.75 28.94 6.98
N VAL A 24 6.52 27.78 6.35
CA VAL A 24 5.94 26.60 7.00
C VAL A 24 6.99 25.91 7.86
N ALA A 25 8.22 25.76 7.37
CA ALA A 25 9.31 25.13 8.10
C ALA A 25 9.67 25.86 9.41
N GLN A 26 9.50 27.18 9.45
CA GLN A 26 9.71 28.00 10.65
C GLN A 26 8.50 28.01 11.61
N ASN A 27 7.35 27.47 11.19
CA ASN A 27 6.15 27.36 12.00
C ASN A 27 5.98 25.93 12.54
N ASN A 28 6.47 25.70 13.77
CA ASN A 28 6.42 24.41 14.45
C ASN A 28 5.01 23.77 14.50
N ARG A 29 3.95 24.58 14.56
CA ARG A 29 2.57 24.08 14.59
C ARG A 29 2.15 23.51 13.24
N GLU A 30 2.44 24.23 12.16
CA GLU A 30 2.17 23.77 10.80
C GLU A 30 3.04 22.59 10.42
N LEU A 31 4.33 22.62 10.78
CA LEU A 31 5.25 21.50 10.58
C LEU A 31 4.74 20.21 11.25
N SER A 32 4.29 20.29 12.50
CA SER A 32 3.73 19.14 13.21
C SER A 32 2.41 18.66 12.60
N ARG A 33 1.54 19.57 12.15
CA ARG A 33 0.28 19.22 11.49
C ARG A 33 0.53 18.46 10.19
N ILE A 34 1.39 19.01 9.33
CA ILE A 34 1.72 18.42 8.02
C ILE A 34 2.42 17.07 8.21
N GLY A 35 3.38 16.97 9.13
CA GLY A 35 4.08 15.71 9.40
C GLY A 35 3.14 14.57 9.83
N LYS A 36 2.16 14.85 10.71
CA LYS A 36 1.16 13.86 11.12
C LYS A 36 0.26 13.44 9.96
N GLU A 37 -0.10 14.38 9.10
CA GLU A 37 -0.96 14.12 7.96
C GLU A 37 -0.25 13.29 6.89
N LEU A 38 1.02 13.60 6.60
CA LEU A 38 1.88 12.78 5.74
C LEU A 38 2.03 11.36 6.27
N GLN A 39 2.36 11.19 7.55
CA GLN A 39 2.49 9.86 8.16
C GLN A 39 1.20 9.04 8.03
N ARG A 40 0.04 9.68 8.22
CA ARG A 40 -1.26 9.02 8.03
C ARG A 40 -1.46 8.59 6.58
N ILE A 41 -1.20 9.46 5.62
CA ILE A 41 -1.37 9.18 4.20
C ILE A 41 -0.42 8.06 3.76
N GLU A 42 0.85 8.11 4.16
CA GLU A 42 1.85 7.08 3.87
C GLU A 42 1.44 5.71 4.41
N LYS A 43 0.89 5.66 5.62
CA LYS A 43 0.38 4.40 6.20
C LYS A 43 -0.75 3.82 5.34
N ILE A 44 -1.67 4.65 4.87
CA ILE A 44 -2.78 4.21 4.03
C ILE A 44 -2.26 3.71 2.69
N LEU A 45 -1.41 4.48 2.01
CA LEU A 45 -0.80 4.08 0.72
C LEU A 45 0.01 2.79 0.85
N THR A 46 0.73 2.61 1.95
CA THR A 46 1.49 1.38 2.23
C THR A 46 0.56 0.18 2.35
N LEU A 47 -0.57 0.31 3.07
CA LEU A 47 -1.56 -0.76 3.17
C LEU A 47 -2.20 -1.08 1.81
N MET A 48 -2.52 -0.05 1.02
CA MET A 48 -3.07 -0.22 -0.33
C MET A 48 -2.08 -0.97 -1.25
N ASN A 49 -0.80 -0.58 -1.22
CA ASN A 49 0.25 -1.27 -1.96
C ASN A 49 0.40 -2.73 -1.53
N GLY A 50 0.34 -3.00 -0.22
CA GLY A 50 0.40 -4.36 0.32
C GLY A 50 -0.74 -5.23 -0.20
N VAL A 51 -1.97 -4.70 -0.21
CA VAL A 51 -3.15 -5.40 -0.75
C VAL A 51 -3.01 -5.66 -2.26
N GLU A 52 -2.55 -4.69 -3.04
CA GLU A 52 -2.33 -4.87 -4.48
C GLU A 52 -1.24 -5.92 -4.76
N GLN A 53 -0.16 -5.91 -3.98
CA GLN A 53 0.93 -6.88 -4.11
C GLN A 53 0.47 -8.30 -3.76
N LEU A 54 -0.26 -8.47 -2.65
CA LEU A 54 -0.85 -9.76 -2.27
C LEU A 54 -1.81 -10.30 -3.35
N LYS A 55 -2.60 -9.44 -4.00
CA LYS A 55 -3.45 -9.85 -5.12
C LYS A 55 -2.65 -10.33 -6.34
N LYS A 56 -1.53 -9.68 -6.66
CA LYS A 56 -0.64 -10.12 -7.74
C LYS A 56 -0.01 -11.47 -7.41
N GLU A 57 0.46 -11.66 -6.18
CA GLU A 57 0.99 -12.93 -5.70
C GLU A 57 -0.05 -14.05 -5.80
N LEU A 58 -1.28 -13.81 -5.33
CA LEU A 58 -2.39 -14.76 -5.47
C LEU A 58 -2.71 -15.10 -6.93
N THR A 59 -2.59 -14.14 -7.85
CA THR A 59 -2.77 -14.39 -9.28
C THR A 59 -1.68 -15.31 -9.83
N GLY A 60 -0.42 -15.07 -9.46
CA GLY A 60 0.68 -15.97 -9.84
C GLY A 60 0.55 -17.37 -9.24
N ILE A 61 0.05 -17.47 -8.01
CA ILE A 61 -0.29 -18.76 -7.38
C ILE A 61 -1.39 -19.48 -8.16
N ASP A 62 -2.42 -18.77 -8.61
CA ASP A 62 -3.48 -19.35 -9.43
C ASP A 62 -2.96 -19.89 -10.76
N GLU A 63 -2.01 -19.21 -11.40
CA GLU A 63 -1.32 -19.71 -12.59
C GLU A 63 -0.53 -21.01 -12.30
N MET A 64 0.17 -21.08 -11.17
CA MET A 64 0.88 -22.30 -10.75
C MET A 64 -0.07 -23.47 -10.45
N LEU A 65 -1.24 -23.19 -9.85
CA LEU A 65 -2.28 -24.19 -9.58
C LEU A 65 -2.87 -24.80 -10.86
N ASN A 66 -2.88 -24.04 -11.95
CA ASN A 66 -3.37 -24.48 -13.24
C ASN A 66 -2.28 -25.15 -14.11
N GLY A 67 -1.04 -25.26 -13.61
CA GLY A 67 0.06 -25.94 -14.30
C GLY A 67 -0.01 -27.46 -14.23
N ASP A 68 0.78 -28.15 -15.06
CA ASP A 68 0.76 -29.61 -15.19
C ASP A 68 1.55 -30.36 -14.11
N ASP A 69 2.47 -29.69 -13.42
CA ASP A 69 3.31 -30.28 -12.36
C ASP A 69 2.54 -30.45 -11.04
N GLN A 70 2.36 -31.70 -10.62
CA GLN A 70 1.60 -32.03 -9.42
C GLN A 70 2.26 -31.54 -8.12
N GLU A 71 3.58 -31.66 -7.99
CA GLU A 71 4.29 -31.25 -6.78
C GLU A 71 4.21 -29.72 -6.63
N MET A 72 4.33 -28.99 -7.75
CA MET A 72 4.14 -27.54 -7.76
C MET A 72 2.72 -27.10 -7.37
N ARG A 73 1.68 -27.82 -7.82
CA ARG A 73 0.29 -27.50 -7.42
C ARG A 73 0.05 -27.67 -5.92
N GLU A 74 0.61 -28.72 -5.32
CA GLU A 74 0.47 -28.96 -3.87
C GLU A 74 1.16 -27.85 -3.04
N LEU A 75 2.33 -27.39 -3.48
CA LEU A 75 3.02 -26.25 -2.88
C LEU A 75 2.23 -24.95 -3.04
N ALA A 76 1.70 -24.70 -4.23
CA ALA A 76 0.90 -23.51 -4.53
C ALA A 76 -0.41 -23.45 -3.72
N LEU A 77 -1.06 -24.58 -3.44
CA LEU A 77 -2.26 -24.63 -2.59
C LEU A 77 -1.96 -24.17 -1.16
N ALA A 78 -0.85 -24.65 -0.58
CA ALA A 78 -0.43 -24.25 0.76
C ALA A 78 -0.13 -22.75 0.84
N GLU A 79 0.58 -22.21 -0.16
CA GLU A 79 0.88 -20.77 -0.23
C GLU A 79 -0.39 -19.93 -0.43
N GLN A 80 -1.36 -20.39 -1.23
CA GLN A 80 -2.60 -19.68 -1.48
C GLN A 80 -3.40 -19.43 -0.19
N GLU A 81 -3.52 -20.44 0.68
CA GLU A 81 -4.27 -20.34 1.93
C GLU A 81 -3.59 -19.40 2.95
N GLU A 82 -2.26 -19.41 2.99
CA GLU A 82 -1.50 -18.44 3.80
C GLU A 82 -1.76 -17.00 3.34
N LYS A 83 -1.67 -16.76 2.02
CA LYS A 83 -1.85 -15.42 1.42
C LYS A 83 -3.28 -14.91 1.53
N LYS A 84 -4.29 -15.78 1.42
CA LYS A 84 -5.71 -15.42 1.65
C LYS A 84 -5.95 -15.00 3.10
N THR A 85 -5.32 -15.66 4.07
CA THR A 85 -5.42 -15.29 5.49
C THR A 85 -4.83 -13.90 5.75
N GLN A 86 -3.77 -13.52 5.03
CA GLN A 86 -3.16 -12.18 5.12
C GLN A 86 -4.03 -11.07 4.48
N LEU A 87 -5.01 -11.42 3.65
CA LEU A 87 -5.89 -10.48 2.95
C LEU A 87 -7.20 -10.19 3.72
N GLN A 88 -7.57 -11.02 4.69
CA GLN A 88 -8.76 -10.90 5.54
C GLN A 88 -8.55 -9.92 6.70
#